data_AF-A0A5C4LRZ1-F1
#
_entry.id   AF-A0A5C4LRZ1-F1
#
_cell.length_a   1.000
_cell.length_b   1.000
_cell.length_c   1.000
_cell.angle_alpha   90.00
_cell.angle_beta   90.00
_cell.angle_gamma   90.00
#
_symmetry.space_group_name_H-M   'P 1'
#
loop_
_entity.id
_entity.type
_entity.pdbx_description
1 polymer ?
#
loop_
_entity_poly.entity_id
_entity_poly.type
_entity_poly.pdbx_seq_one_letter_code
_entity_poly.pdbx_strand_id
1 'polypeptide(L)'
;MLEPIGQATEAAQEVFGDMSTWANVGSAAQSVSGAFEFPSVAEIDAILTSWKERQQSIAKRGDTLEFMVNSVYNTPANDDSTIAYMGTWGKSLGQLRDQHKSMLDYVDNYIQKLEAAKRAKQTGEDENTDAVRKSAGGVTQ
;
A
#
# COMPACT_ATOMS: atom_id res chain seq x y z
N MET A 1 -19.32 13.07 -19.42
CA MET A 1 -18.34 13.99 -18.81
C MET A 1 -17.71 13.23 -17.65
N LEU A 2 -16.59 12.54 -17.91
CA LEU A 2 -16.01 11.53 -17.02
C LEU A 2 -14.50 11.77 -16.96
N GLU A 3 -14.06 12.61 -16.01
CA GLU A 3 -12.74 12.53 -15.38
C GLU A 3 -12.87 13.11 -13.97
N PRO A 4 -12.40 12.39 -12.94
CA PRO A 4 -11.42 13.02 -12.05
C PRO A 4 -10.38 12.05 -11.47
N ILE A 5 -10.01 10.96 -12.17
CA ILE A 5 -8.97 10.02 -11.67
C ILE A 5 -7.57 10.62 -11.82
N GLY A 6 -7.37 11.54 -12.78
CA GLY A 6 -6.09 12.21 -13.02
C GLY A 6 -5.63 13.15 -11.89
N GLN A 7 -6.54 13.97 -11.34
CA GLN A 7 -6.18 14.97 -10.32
C GLN A 7 -5.78 14.35 -8.97
N ALA A 8 -6.42 13.23 -8.59
CA ALA A 8 -6.02 12.51 -7.39
C ALA A 8 -4.62 11.88 -7.54
N THR A 9 -4.26 11.50 -8.77
CA THR A 9 -2.95 10.91 -9.09
C THR A 9 -1.85 11.96 -9.09
N GLU A 10 -2.10 13.15 -9.64
CA GLU A 10 -1.17 14.29 -9.59
C GLU A 10 -0.96 14.81 -8.17
N ALA A 11 -2.04 14.97 -7.39
CA ALA A 11 -1.94 15.39 -5.98
C ALA A 11 -1.16 14.37 -5.14
N ALA A 12 -1.30 13.07 -5.44
CA ALA A 12 -0.49 12.04 -4.81
C ALA A 12 1.00 12.18 -5.19
N GLN A 13 1.33 12.45 -6.45
CA GLN A 13 2.73 12.65 -6.88
C GLN A 13 3.38 13.88 -6.24
N GLU A 14 2.63 14.97 -6.10
CA GLU A 14 3.09 16.23 -5.49
C GLU A 14 3.33 16.10 -3.98
N VAL A 15 2.43 15.40 -3.26
CA VAL A 15 2.54 15.19 -1.81
C VAL A 15 3.57 14.11 -1.45
N PHE A 16 3.70 13.07 -2.28
CA PHE A 16 4.53 11.92 -1.94
C PHE A 16 5.95 11.97 -2.47
N GLY A 17 6.28 12.86 -3.41
CA GLY A 17 7.62 13.02 -3.94
C GLY A 17 8.11 11.78 -4.71
N ASP A 18 8.74 12.02 -5.85
CA ASP A 18 9.37 11.04 -6.74
C ASP A 18 8.84 9.58 -6.62
N MET A 19 7.64 9.37 -7.18
CA MET A 19 7.10 8.04 -7.43
C MET A 19 8.01 7.17 -8.34
N SER A 20 9.10 7.70 -8.92
CA SER A 20 10.01 6.93 -9.77
C SER A 20 10.81 5.88 -9.00
N THR A 21 11.05 6.07 -7.71
CA THR A 21 11.63 5.02 -6.85
C THR A 21 10.67 3.83 -6.68
N TRP A 22 9.36 4.06 -6.76
CA TRP A 22 8.31 3.05 -6.54
C TRP A 22 7.88 2.36 -7.84
N ALA A 23 7.95 3.08 -8.97
CA ALA A 23 7.89 2.46 -10.29
C ALA A 23 8.98 1.40 -10.44
N ASN A 24 10.19 1.68 -9.91
CA ASN A 24 11.33 0.76 -9.88
C ASN A 24 11.16 -0.46 -8.96
N VAL A 25 10.34 -0.38 -7.91
CA VAL A 25 9.98 -1.55 -7.09
C VAL A 25 8.96 -2.45 -7.80
N GLY A 26 8.08 -1.85 -8.62
CA GLY A 26 7.23 -2.58 -9.56
C GLY A 26 7.99 -3.16 -10.77
N SER A 27 9.09 -2.52 -11.18
CA SER A 27 10.02 -3.01 -12.21
C SER A 27 11.21 -3.82 -11.66
N ALA A 28 11.14 -4.35 -10.44
CA ALA A 28 11.87 -5.58 -10.11
C ALA A 28 11.44 -6.73 -11.05
N ALA A 29 10.27 -6.62 -11.71
CA ALA A 29 9.92 -7.36 -12.92
C ALA A 29 10.63 -6.80 -14.18
N GLN A 30 11.95 -6.59 -14.13
CA GLN A 30 12.75 -6.33 -15.34
C GLN A 30 12.87 -7.64 -16.14
N SER A 31 11.78 -7.98 -16.82
CA SER A 31 11.70 -8.99 -17.86
C SER A 31 12.62 -8.58 -19.01
N VAL A 32 13.87 -9.03 -18.97
CA VAL A 32 14.71 -9.14 -20.17
C VAL A 32 14.21 -10.36 -20.95
N SER A 33 13.50 -10.09 -22.05
CA SER A 33 12.96 -11.05 -23.02
C SER A 33 11.77 -11.92 -22.58
N GLY A 34 10.55 -11.48 -22.97
CA GLY A 34 9.47 -12.36 -23.44
C GLY A 34 8.75 -13.29 -22.45
N ALA A 35 9.22 -13.47 -21.22
CA ALA A 35 8.55 -14.26 -20.20
C ALA A 35 8.21 -13.37 -19.00
N PHE A 36 6.92 -13.29 -18.66
CA PHE A 36 6.50 -12.77 -17.37
C PHE A 36 7.01 -13.72 -16.29
N GLU A 37 8.20 -13.43 -15.76
CA GLU A 37 8.77 -14.20 -14.67
C GLU A 37 8.11 -13.74 -13.36
N PHE A 38 7.53 -14.70 -12.65
CA PHE A 38 6.93 -14.42 -11.36
C PHE A 38 8.05 -14.16 -10.35
N PRO A 39 8.04 -13.03 -9.61
CA PRO A 39 9.13 -12.66 -8.71
C PRO A 39 9.45 -13.78 -7.73
N SER A 40 10.73 -13.98 -7.44
CA SER A 40 11.21 -14.96 -6.45
C SER A 40 10.59 -14.70 -5.07
N VAL A 41 10.59 -15.73 -4.22
CA VAL A 41 10.10 -15.60 -2.83
C VAL A 41 10.88 -14.50 -2.08
N ALA A 42 12.19 -14.38 -2.34
CA ALA A 42 13.04 -13.36 -1.74
C ALA A 42 12.66 -11.93 -2.18
N GLU A 43 12.33 -11.75 -3.46
CA GLU A 43 11.86 -10.46 -3.97
C GLU A 43 10.49 -10.09 -3.40
N ILE A 44 9.58 -11.07 -3.28
CA ILE A 44 8.28 -10.85 -2.62
C ILE A 44 8.48 -10.44 -1.15
N ASP A 45 9.45 -11.03 -0.44
CA ASP A 45 9.78 -10.67 0.94
C ASP A 45 10.36 -9.26 1.09
N ALA A 46 11.23 -8.85 0.16
CA ALA A 46 11.75 -7.48 0.13
C ALA A 46 10.61 -6.47 -0.08
N ILE A 47 9.73 -6.74 -1.04
CA ILE A 47 8.56 -5.90 -1.33
C ILE A 47 7.63 -5.85 -0.10
N LEU A 48 7.31 -7.00 0.52
CA LEU A 48 6.50 -7.08 1.73
C LEU A 48 7.07 -6.24 2.88
N THR A 49 8.39 -6.27 3.06
CA THR A 49 9.07 -5.48 4.10
C THR A 49 8.86 -3.99 3.87
N SER A 50 9.12 -3.49 2.66
CA SER A 50 8.91 -2.08 2.32
C SER A 50 7.45 -1.64 2.49
N TRP A 51 6.48 -2.49 2.14
CA TRP A 51 5.07 -2.18 2.34
C TRP A 51 4.66 -2.16 3.80
N LYS A 52 5.19 -3.08 4.64
CA LYS A 52 4.94 -3.08 6.09
C LYS A 52 5.54 -1.85 6.77
N GLU A 53 6.75 -1.44 6.39
CA GLU A 53 7.35 -0.19 6.86
C GLU A 53 6.51 1.03 6.45
N ARG A 54 6.01 1.04 5.22
CA ARG A 54 5.13 2.11 4.74
C ARG A 54 3.80 2.15 5.50
N GLN A 55 3.20 0.99 5.76
CA GLN A 55 1.97 0.87 6.57
C GLN A 55 2.18 1.49 7.96
N GLN A 56 3.29 1.17 8.63
CA GLN A 56 3.63 1.74 9.94
C GLN A 56 3.83 3.26 9.88
N SER A 57 4.54 3.76 8.86
CA SER A 57 4.76 5.19 8.66
C SER A 57 3.46 5.95 8.44
N ILE A 58 2.53 5.36 7.67
CA ILE A 58 1.18 5.90 7.49
C ILE A 58 0.43 5.87 8.82
N ALA A 59 0.33 4.71 9.49
CA ALA A 59 -0.41 4.57 10.74
C ALA A 59 0.02 5.61 11.80
N LYS A 60 1.32 5.86 11.93
CA LYS A 60 1.85 6.88 12.85
C LYS A 60 1.37 8.31 12.55
N ARG A 61 1.10 8.64 11.29
CA ARG A 61 0.53 9.95 10.92
C ARG A 61 -0.96 10.04 11.27
N GLY A 62 -1.64 8.91 11.42
CA GLY A 62 -3.03 8.83 11.87
C GLY A 62 -3.21 9.42 13.27
N ASP A 63 -2.28 9.16 14.19
CA ASP A 63 -2.36 9.70 15.57
C ASP A 63 -2.37 11.23 15.60
N THR A 64 -1.52 11.87 14.79
CA THR A 64 -1.48 13.32 14.65
C THR A 64 -2.80 13.87 14.09
N LEU A 65 -3.38 13.16 13.13
CA LEU A 65 -4.63 13.58 12.50
C LEU A 65 -5.81 13.47 13.45
N GLU A 66 -5.89 12.39 14.23
CA GLU A 66 -6.90 12.23 15.28
C GLU A 66 -6.78 13.33 16.35
N PHE A 67 -5.55 13.68 16.74
CA PHE A 67 -5.32 14.81 17.63
C PHE A 67 -5.84 16.14 17.05
N MET A 68 -5.59 16.40 15.76
CA MET A 68 -6.06 17.60 15.08
C MET A 68 -7.59 17.66 14.98
N VAL A 69 -8.23 16.55 14.61
CA VAL A 69 -9.71 16.44 14.54
C VAL A 69 -10.34 16.73 15.89
N ASN A 70 -9.79 16.17 16.97
CA ASN A 70 -10.28 16.40 18.33
C ASN A 70 -10.03 17.84 18.83
N SER A 71 -9.05 18.54 18.26
CA SER A 71 -8.74 19.92 18.65
C SER A 71 -9.73 20.95 18.08
N VAL A 72 -10.50 20.58 17.04
CA VAL A 72 -11.50 21.46 16.40
C VAL A 72 -12.61 21.88 17.38
N TYR A 73 -12.89 21.08 18.40
CA TYR A 73 -13.91 21.39 19.40
C TYR A 73 -13.57 22.58 20.32
N ASN A 74 -12.31 23.01 20.34
CA ASN A 74 -11.87 24.17 21.11
C ASN A 74 -11.83 25.42 20.21
N THR A 75 -12.98 26.07 20.01
CA THR A 75 -13.05 27.26 19.15
C THR A 75 -12.29 28.43 19.81
N PRO A 76 -11.45 29.17 19.07
CA PRO A 76 -10.67 30.27 19.64
C PRO A 76 -11.53 31.50 19.97
N ALA A 77 -12.71 31.62 19.35
CA ALA A 77 -13.69 32.67 19.57
C ALA A 77 -15.11 32.14 19.26
N ASN A 78 -16.12 32.87 19.75
CA ASN A 78 -17.54 32.50 19.62
C ASN A 78 -18.32 33.44 18.69
N ASP A 79 -17.64 34.03 17.71
CA ASP A 79 -18.28 34.80 16.65
C ASP A 79 -18.65 33.90 15.46
N ASP A 80 -19.67 34.30 14.71
CA ASP A 80 -20.23 33.53 13.59
C ASP A 80 -19.17 33.17 12.53
N SER A 81 -18.20 34.06 12.29
CA SER A 81 -17.16 33.83 11.29
C SER A 81 -16.16 32.76 11.74
N THR A 82 -15.75 32.80 13.00
CA THR A 82 -14.91 31.76 13.60
C THR A 82 -15.62 30.41 13.62
N ILE A 83 -16.90 30.36 13.99
CA ILE A 83 -17.68 29.12 14.01
C ILE A 83 -17.79 28.52 12.59
N ALA A 84 -18.11 29.34 11.58
CA ALA A 84 -18.20 28.89 10.19
C ALA A 84 -16.84 28.38 9.65
N TYR A 85 -15.75 29.08 9.99
CA TYR A 85 -14.40 28.65 9.63
C TYR A 85 -14.04 27.32 10.28
N MET A 86 -14.27 27.18 11.60
CA MET A 86 -14.01 25.94 12.35
C MET A 86 -14.86 24.78 11.83
N GLY A 87 -16.10 25.03 11.41
CA GLY A 87 -16.95 24.02 10.76
C GLY A 87 -16.37 23.54 9.42
N THR A 88 -15.86 24.46 8.59
CA THR A 88 -15.20 24.12 7.33
C THR A 88 -13.91 23.34 7.59
N TRP A 89 -13.10 23.79 8.54
CA TRP A 89 -11.86 23.14 8.96
C TRP A 89 -12.10 21.71 9.48
N GLY A 90 -13.10 21.53 10.35
CA GLY A 90 -13.50 20.22 10.85
C GLY A 90 -13.94 19.26 9.75
N LYS A 91 -14.70 19.76 8.76
CA LYS A 91 -15.07 18.97 7.58
C LYS A 91 -13.85 18.54 6.76
N SER A 92 -12.92 19.45 6.51
CA SER A 92 -11.69 19.15 5.76
C SER A 92 -10.81 18.12 6.49
N LEU A 93 -10.65 18.25 7.81
CA LEU A 93 -9.92 17.26 8.62
C LEU A 93 -10.61 15.90 8.64
N GLY A 94 -11.95 15.87 8.69
CA GLY A 94 -12.74 14.65 8.55
C GLY A 94 -12.48 13.95 7.21
N GLN A 95 -12.48 14.70 6.11
CA GLN A 95 -12.17 14.15 4.79
C GLN A 95 -10.73 13.62 4.69
N LEU A 96 -9.77 14.34 5.27
CA LEU A 96 -8.38 13.89 5.31
C LEU A 96 -8.24 12.58 6.12
N ARG A 97 -8.98 12.43 7.22
CA ARG A 97 -9.02 11.20 8.02
C ARG A 97 -9.59 10.03 7.22
N ASP A 98 -10.66 10.26 6.47
CA ASP A 98 -11.27 9.21 5.65
C ASP A 98 -10.33 8.78 4.51
N GLN A 99 -9.61 9.73 3.89
CA GLN A 99 -8.56 9.43 2.92
C GLN A 99 -7.41 8.64 3.55
N HIS A 100 -6.97 9.03 4.75
CA HIS A 100 -5.93 8.34 5.49
C HIS A 100 -6.30 6.88 5.75
N LYS A 101 -7.51 6.63 6.24
CA LYS A 101 -8.04 5.29 6.45
C LYS A 101 -8.09 4.49 5.16
N SER A 102 -8.59 5.08 4.08
CA SER A 102 -8.67 4.41 2.77
C SER A 102 -7.28 3.98 2.26
N MET A 103 -6.25 4.80 2.51
CA MET A 103 -4.87 4.46 2.15
C MET A 103 -4.32 3.29 2.98
N LEU A 104 -4.62 3.23 4.28
CA LEU A 104 -4.26 2.09 5.13
C LEU A 104 -4.95 0.80 4.66
N ASP A 105 -6.25 0.87 4.38
CA ASP A 105 -7.03 -0.27 3.90
C ASP A 105 -6.49 -0.78 2.54
N TYR A 106 -6.08 0.13 1.65
CA TYR A 106 -5.41 -0.23 0.38
C TYR A 106 -4.07 -0.95 0.59
N VAL A 107 -3.20 -0.38 1.44
CA VAL A 107 -1.88 -0.97 1.74
C VAL A 107 -2.03 -2.35 2.35
N ASP A 108 -2.95 -2.51 3.30
CA ASP A 108 -3.21 -3.79 3.96
C ASP A 108 -3.69 -4.85 2.95
N ASN A 109 -4.64 -4.48 2.08
CA ASN A 109 -5.11 -5.38 1.02
C ASN A 109 -3.98 -5.81 0.07
N TYR A 110 -3.07 -4.89 -0.25
CA TYR A 110 -1.93 -5.20 -1.11
C TYR A 110 -0.93 -6.14 -0.43
N ILE A 111 -0.62 -5.92 0.85
CA ILE A 111 0.20 -6.84 1.66
C ILE A 111 -0.43 -8.23 1.69
N GLN A 112 -1.74 -8.35 1.94
CA GLN A 112 -2.44 -9.64 1.96
C GLN A 112 -2.32 -10.38 0.62
N LYS A 113 -2.42 -9.68 -0.51
CA LYS A 113 -2.25 -10.26 -1.85
C LYS A 113 -0.83 -10.76 -2.07
N LEU A 114 0.19 -10.01 -1.65
CA LEU A 114 1.59 -10.43 -1.73
C LEU A 114 1.87 -11.66 -0.86
N GLU A 115 1.34 -11.70 0.36
CA GLU A 115 1.47 -12.87 1.23
C GLU A 115 0.78 -14.11 0.64
N ALA A 116 -0.40 -13.95 0.02
CA ALA A 116 -1.08 -15.03 -0.67
C ALA A 116 -0.26 -15.54 -1.87
N ALA A 117 0.29 -14.63 -2.67
CA ALA A 117 1.16 -14.96 -3.81
C ALA A 117 2.43 -15.70 -3.36
N LYS A 118 3.05 -15.27 -2.26
CA LYS A 118 4.21 -15.94 -1.65
C LYS A 118 3.88 -17.38 -1.29
N ARG A 119 2.79 -17.61 -0.56
CA ARG A 119 2.36 -18.95 -0.12
C ARG A 119 2.10 -19.86 -1.32
N ALA A 120 1.38 -19.36 -2.33
CA ALA A 120 1.08 -20.13 -3.54
C ALA A 120 2.37 -20.56 -4.27
N LYS A 121 3.37 -19.67 -4.37
CA LYS A 121 4.65 -19.99 -4.99
C LYS A 121 5.44 -21.04 -4.21
N GLN A 122 5.52 -20.90 -2.88
CA GLN A 122 6.20 -21.87 -2.03
C GLN A 122 5.56 -23.26 -2.13
N THR A 123 4.23 -23.37 -2.05
CA THR A 123 3.53 -24.66 -2.20
C THR A 123 3.74 -25.28 -3.59
N GLY A 124 3.71 -24.47 -4.66
CA GLY A 124 3.96 -24.98 -6.01
C GLY A 124 5.40 -25.46 -6.23
N GLU A 125 6.38 -24.81 -5.61
CA GLU A 125 7.78 -25.25 -5.64
C GLU A 125 8.00 -26.53 -4.82
N ASP A 126 7.35 -26.67 -3.66
CA ASP A 126 7.41 -27.88 -2.83
C ASP A 126 6.78 -29.09 -3.54
N GLU A 127 5.60 -28.92 -4.15
CA GLU A 127 4.94 -29.99 -4.91
C GLU A 127 5.75 -30.43 -6.14
N ASN A 128 6.36 -29.48 -6.85
CA ASN A 128 7.18 -29.77 -8.01
C ASN A 128 8.50 -30.48 -7.63
N THR A 129 9.15 -30.04 -6.54
CA THR A 129 10.39 -30.69 -6.06
C THR A 129 10.13 -32.11 -5.54
N ASP A 130 9.00 -32.35 -4.86
CA ASP A 130 8.59 -33.68 -4.44
C ASP A 130 8.25 -34.60 -5.63
N ALA A 131 7.57 -34.09 -6.66
CA ALA A 131 7.29 -34.83 -7.88
C ALA A 131 8.58 -35.20 -8.65
N VAL A 132 9.53 -34.28 -8.75
CA VAL A 132 10.85 -34.52 -9.37
C VAL A 132 11.65 -35.53 -8.55
N ARG A 133 11.65 -35.43 -7.21
CA ARG A 133 12.35 -36.38 -6.34
C ARG A 133 11.76 -37.79 -6.42
N LYS A 134 10.43 -37.90 -6.50
CA LYS A 134 9.72 -39.19 -6.63
C LYS A 134 9.94 -39.85 -7.99
N SER A 135 10.02 -39.06 -9.07
CA SER A 135 10.32 -39.56 -10.42
C SER A 135 11.80 -39.90 -10.61
N ALA A 136 12.72 -39.12 -10.04
CA ALA A 136 14.16 -39.39 -10.08
C ALA A 136 14.58 -40.60 -9.22
N GLY A 137 13.89 -40.86 -8.11
CA GLY A 137 14.12 -42.04 -7.26
C GLY A 137 13.56 -43.36 -7.81
N GLY A 138 12.82 -43.33 -8.93
CA GLY A 138 12.20 -44.50 -9.57
C GLY A 138 12.98 -45.08 -10.75
N VAL A 139 14.13 -44.49 -11.14
CA VAL A 139 14.93 -44.94 -12.30
C VAL A 139 16.12 -45.79 -11.82
N THR A 140 15.83 -46.89 -11.13
CA THR A 140 16.75 -48.02 -10.93
C THR A 140 15.94 -49.27 -10.60
N GLN A 141 15.42 -49.95 -11.63
CA GLN A 141 15.23 -51.39 -11.62
C GLN A 141 15.12 -51.92 -13.06
#